data_AF-A0A1Z2SEM8-F1
#
_entry.id   AF-A0A1Z2SEM8-F1
#
_cell.length_a   1.000
_cell.length_b   1.000
_cell.length_c   1.000
_cell.angle_alpha   90.00
_cell.angle_beta   90.00
_cell.angle_gamma   90.00
#
_symmetry.space_group_name_H-M   'P 1'
#
loop_
_entity.id
_entity.type
_entity.pdbx_description
1 polymer ?
#
loop_
_entity_poly.entity_id
_entity_poly.type
_entity_poly.pdbx_seq_one_letter_code
_entity_poly.pdbx_strand_id
1 'polypeptide(L)'
;MSYQPTAYNSQTFTPQPNPREKQSWSERMHKRGEVFPFSQVNDCIATSAVRTPKPSVLNSEVGVDDFWTHQQMQPYTFVRWAGIYMFLAGLAKFVLMFIYPMAVLATIAMLIYGEADPKGILYFFIETTIYLAVIPLLLYSPILWINWRNPKVDKTNLSLFARKKHCLNRETGMVTLYGEHNRKIFSHPFIEFDCILASNPNHQGLLSYRLMLVHRYSDYAQGVNIGSLVGVNAPLAEYRRLWNMIQQYMDVSKPLPDIPMLEQFRELDPTTAAYDQQHQRNPNYWRSMSDEEFDKTLTEMARNQREQNIPPTGPEIDIFAKA
;
A
#
# COMPACT_ATOMS: atom_id res chain seq x y z
N MET A 1 1.42 -10.84 22.36
CA MET A 1 1.32 -11.64 21.12
C MET A 1 2.55 -12.52 21.02
N SER A 2 2.44 -13.70 20.40
CA SER A 2 3.57 -14.63 20.22
C SER A 2 3.69 -15.01 18.76
N TYR A 3 4.91 -15.00 18.23
CA TYR A 3 5.18 -15.45 16.87
C TYR A 3 4.85 -16.94 16.69
N GLN A 4 4.38 -17.31 15.50
CA GLN A 4 4.18 -18.72 15.17
C GLN A 4 5.52 -19.41 14.90
N PRO A 5 5.62 -20.73 15.05
CA PRO A 5 6.85 -21.48 14.76
C PRO A 5 7.33 -21.36 13.30
N THR A 6 6.43 -20.99 12.38
CA THR A 6 6.73 -20.77 10.97
C THR A 6 7.24 -19.37 10.66
N ALA A 7 7.26 -18.47 11.65
CA ALA A 7 7.74 -17.11 11.47
C ALA A 7 9.22 -17.10 11.06
N TYR A 8 9.57 -16.20 10.16
CA TYR A 8 10.93 -16.12 9.65
C TYR A 8 11.88 -15.56 10.72
N ASN A 9 12.99 -16.26 10.95
CA ASN A 9 14.02 -15.85 11.88
C ASN A 9 15.39 -16.03 11.21
N SER A 10 16.12 -14.92 11.01
CA SER A 10 17.41 -14.96 10.30
C SER A 10 18.52 -15.68 11.07
N GLN A 11 18.40 -15.81 12.40
CA GLN A 11 19.36 -16.53 13.24
C GLN A 11 19.07 -18.03 13.31
N THR A 12 17.81 -18.42 13.12
CA THR A 12 17.36 -19.80 13.23
C THR A 12 16.34 -20.11 12.13
N PHE A 13 16.83 -20.67 11.02
CA PHE A 13 15.99 -21.10 9.91
C PHE A 13 16.34 -22.51 9.45
N THR A 14 15.39 -23.16 8.77
CA THR A 14 15.62 -24.47 8.15
C THR A 14 16.28 -24.27 6.78
N PRO A 15 17.45 -24.87 6.51
CA PRO A 15 18.10 -24.80 5.21
C PRO A 15 17.16 -25.24 4.09
N GLN A 16 17.14 -24.44 3.04
CA GLN A 16 16.25 -24.63 1.91
C GLN A 16 16.87 -25.62 0.91
N PRO A 17 16.06 -26.46 0.24
CA PRO A 17 16.57 -27.32 -0.81
C PRO A 17 17.01 -26.49 -2.02
N ASN A 18 18.07 -26.94 -2.70
CA ASN A 18 18.53 -26.28 -3.91
C ASN A 18 17.40 -26.22 -4.97
N PRO A 19 17.28 -25.09 -5.70
CA PRO A 19 16.28 -24.97 -6.75
C PRO A 19 16.51 -26.01 -7.85
N ARG A 20 15.43 -26.46 -8.48
CA ARG A 20 15.49 -27.43 -9.59
C ARG A 20 16.26 -26.84 -10.77
N GLU A 21 17.20 -27.60 -11.33
CA GLU A 21 18.00 -27.18 -12.50
C GLU A 21 17.18 -26.99 -13.77
N LYS A 22 16.11 -27.79 -13.96
CA LYS A 22 15.24 -27.72 -15.13
C LYS A 22 14.07 -26.76 -14.86
N GLN A 23 14.23 -25.52 -15.29
CA GLN A 23 13.16 -24.52 -15.27
C GLN A 23 12.32 -24.56 -16.54
N SER A 24 11.00 -24.46 -16.38
CA SER A 24 10.07 -24.27 -17.50
C SER A 24 10.36 -22.94 -18.22
N TRP A 25 9.98 -22.82 -19.49
CA TRP A 25 10.14 -21.57 -20.24
C TRP A 25 9.39 -20.39 -19.57
N SER A 26 8.20 -20.67 -19.00
CA SER A 26 7.42 -19.72 -18.18
C SER A 26 8.23 -19.20 -16.99
N GLU A 27 8.79 -20.12 -16.20
CA GLU A 27 9.61 -19.79 -15.03
C GLU A 27 10.81 -18.93 -15.40
N ARG A 28 11.50 -19.26 -16.50
CA ARG A 28 12.66 -18.49 -16.98
C ARG A 28 12.28 -17.06 -17.36
N MET A 29 11.10 -16.86 -17.95
CA MET A 29 10.60 -15.52 -18.28
C MET A 29 10.25 -14.72 -17.01
N HIS A 30 9.57 -15.35 -16.04
CA HIS A 30 9.15 -14.68 -14.81
C HIS A 30 10.27 -14.44 -13.80
N LYS A 31 11.31 -15.29 -13.81
CA LYS A 31 12.51 -15.16 -12.97
C LYS A 31 13.64 -14.38 -13.65
N ARG A 32 13.38 -13.73 -14.79
CA ARG A 32 14.38 -12.91 -15.48
C ARG A 32 14.62 -11.60 -14.71
N GLY A 33 15.82 -11.42 -14.19
CA GLY A 33 16.21 -10.23 -13.47
C GLY A 33 17.44 -10.46 -12.61
N GLU A 34 17.81 -9.44 -11.84
CA GLU A 34 18.78 -9.61 -10.78
C GLU A 34 18.10 -10.19 -9.54
N VAL A 35 18.66 -11.27 -8.98
CA VAL A 35 18.16 -11.86 -7.72
C VAL A 35 18.87 -11.20 -6.55
N PHE A 36 18.10 -10.70 -5.59
CA PHE A 36 18.63 -10.19 -4.33
C PHE A 36 18.66 -11.32 -3.30
N PRO A 37 19.83 -11.62 -2.71
CA PRO A 37 19.95 -12.70 -1.75
C PRO A 37 19.34 -12.30 -0.41
N PHE A 38 19.15 -13.30 0.46
CA PHE A 38 18.86 -13.04 1.86
C PHE A 38 20.11 -12.49 2.55
N SER A 39 19.93 -11.62 3.54
CA SER A 39 21.04 -10.99 4.23
C SER A 39 20.74 -10.76 5.70
N GLN A 40 21.81 -10.68 6.50
CA GLN A 40 21.71 -10.15 7.85
C GLN A 40 21.42 -8.66 7.71
N VAL A 41 20.20 -8.27 8.05
CA VAL A 41 19.74 -6.91 7.83
C VAL A 41 20.55 -5.89 8.60
N ASN A 42 20.80 -4.75 7.97
CA ASN A 42 21.42 -3.58 8.59
C ASN A 42 20.36 -2.49 8.84
N ASP A 43 20.76 -1.39 9.48
CA ASP A 43 19.84 -0.30 9.83
C ASP A 43 19.53 0.65 8.64
N CYS A 44 19.87 0.27 7.40
CA CYS A 44 19.57 1.10 6.24
C CYS A 44 18.09 1.07 5.86
N ILE A 45 17.56 2.25 5.56
CA ILE A 45 16.18 2.45 5.12
C ILE A 45 16.11 2.98 3.69
N ALA A 46 15.10 2.53 2.94
CA ALA A 46 14.74 3.10 1.64
C ALA A 46 13.99 4.42 1.87
N THR A 47 14.70 5.54 1.85
CA THR A 47 14.13 6.86 2.12
C THR A 47 13.08 7.25 1.09
N SER A 48 13.22 6.79 -0.16
CA SER A 48 12.23 6.97 -1.22
C SER A 48 10.88 6.31 -0.89
N ALA A 49 10.91 5.15 -0.24
CA ALA A 49 9.71 4.39 0.14
C ALA A 49 9.00 4.97 1.37
N VAL A 50 9.73 5.67 2.23
CA VAL A 50 9.24 6.17 3.52
C VAL A 50 8.78 7.63 3.46
N ARG A 51 9.11 8.35 2.39
CA ARG A 51 8.84 9.78 2.26
C ARG A 51 7.36 10.17 2.34
N THR A 52 6.46 9.22 2.06
CA THR A 52 5.01 9.42 2.14
C THR A 52 4.39 8.26 2.92
N PRO A 53 3.53 8.50 3.92
CA PRO A 53 2.92 9.78 4.35
C PRO A 53 3.84 10.67 5.22
N LYS A 54 3.54 11.97 5.26
CA LYS A 54 4.21 12.94 6.15
C LYS A 54 3.67 12.88 7.59
N PRO A 55 4.42 13.35 8.61
CA PRO A 55 3.97 13.39 10.00
C PRO A 55 2.63 14.10 10.22
N SER A 56 2.37 15.22 9.54
CA SER A 56 1.08 15.94 9.62
C SER A 56 -0.12 15.06 9.24
N VAL A 57 0.06 14.18 8.25
CA VAL A 57 -0.97 13.25 7.78
C VAL A 57 -1.09 12.07 8.74
N LEU A 58 0.03 11.55 9.24
CA LEU A 58 0.06 10.46 10.23
C LEU A 58 -0.64 10.84 11.55
N ASN A 59 -0.53 12.11 11.95
CA ASN A 59 -1.17 12.63 13.16
C ASN A 59 -2.63 13.05 12.96
N SER A 60 -3.12 13.06 11.71
CA SER A 60 -4.49 13.49 11.41
C SER A 60 -5.53 12.44 11.81
N GLU A 61 -6.70 12.89 12.29
CA GLU A 61 -7.83 12.00 12.64
C GLU A 61 -8.38 11.21 11.45
N VAL A 62 -8.09 11.64 10.23
CA VAL A 62 -8.55 11.00 8.99
C VAL A 62 -7.91 9.62 8.81
N GLY A 63 -6.84 9.31 9.55
CA GLY A 63 -6.20 8.00 9.60
C GLY A 63 -5.58 7.64 8.25
N VAL A 64 -4.25 7.60 8.18
CA VAL A 64 -3.59 6.99 7.02
C VAL A 64 -4.01 5.52 6.97
N ASP A 65 -4.22 4.99 5.76
CA ASP A 65 -4.39 3.54 5.60
C ASP A 65 -3.13 2.85 6.14
N ASP A 66 -3.27 2.17 7.29
CA ASP A 66 -2.20 1.41 7.93
C ASP A 66 -1.91 0.14 7.11
N PHE A 67 -1.28 0.33 5.94
CA PHE A 67 -0.83 -0.77 5.09
C PHE A 67 0.24 -1.61 5.76
N TRP A 68 0.92 -1.04 6.76
CA TRP A 68 1.97 -1.67 7.55
C TRP A 68 1.52 -1.69 9.00
N THR A 69 1.32 -2.88 9.55
CA THR A 69 1.07 -3.09 10.98
C THR A 69 2.21 -3.91 11.56
N HIS A 70 2.29 -4.07 12.88
CA HIS A 70 3.25 -5.00 13.48
C HIS A 70 3.01 -6.46 13.05
N GLN A 71 1.78 -6.84 12.68
CA GLN A 71 1.45 -8.22 12.33
C GLN A 71 1.60 -8.51 10.84
N GLN A 72 1.14 -7.58 10.01
CA GLN A 72 1.05 -7.77 8.56
C GLN A 72 1.21 -6.48 7.76
N MET A 73 1.85 -6.61 6.61
CA MET A 73 1.93 -5.60 5.57
C MET A 73 1.01 -6.01 4.43
N GLN A 74 -0.08 -5.26 4.24
CA GLN A 74 -1.15 -5.61 3.29
C GLN A 74 -1.66 -4.38 2.53
N PRO A 75 -1.07 -4.07 1.35
CA PRO A 75 -1.57 -2.99 0.51
C PRO A 75 -2.92 -3.34 -0.11
N TYR A 76 -3.80 -2.34 -0.11
CA TYR A 76 -5.08 -2.37 -0.82
C TYR A 76 -5.01 -1.57 -2.11
N THR A 77 -5.83 -1.94 -3.07
CA THR A 77 -6.08 -1.09 -4.24
C THR A 77 -7.55 -1.00 -4.55
N PHE A 78 -7.97 0.17 -5.00
CA PHE A 78 -9.32 0.36 -5.46
C PHE A 78 -9.57 -0.38 -6.79
N VAL A 79 -10.78 -0.89 -6.94
CA VAL A 79 -11.25 -1.46 -8.21
C VAL A 79 -11.32 -0.34 -9.24
N ARG A 80 -10.90 -0.57 -10.48
CA ARG A 80 -10.93 0.46 -11.54
C ARG A 80 -12.30 1.14 -11.70
N TRP A 81 -13.38 0.36 -11.62
CA TRP A 81 -14.74 0.89 -11.73
C TRP A 81 -15.17 1.72 -10.50
N ALA A 82 -14.55 1.52 -9.34
CA ALA A 82 -14.79 2.35 -8.17
C ALA A 82 -14.45 3.82 -8.44
N GLY A 83 -13.32 4.08 -9.12
CA GLY A 83 -12.93 5.44 -9.50
C GLY A 83 -13.97 6.11 -10.42
N ILE A 84 -14.48 5.37 -11.42
CA ILE A 84 -15.53 5.84 -12.32
C ILE A 84 -16.82 6.14 -11.55
N TYR A 85 -17.23 5.23 -10.67
CA TYR A 85 -18.42 5.42 -9.84
C TYR A 85 -18.28 6.65 -8.91
N MET A 86 -17.15 6.78 -8.20
CA MET A 86 -16.90 7.91 -7.30
C MET A 86 -16.88 9.24 -8.05
N PHE A 87 -16.35 9.26 -9.27
CA PHE A 87 -16.41 10.43 -10.15
C PHE A 87 -17.85 10.80 -10.54
N LEU A 88 -18.64 9.83 -11.02
CA LEU A 88 -20.05 10.03 -11.36
C LEU A 88 -20.89 10.47 -10.15
N ALA A 89 -20.63 9.88 -8.99
CA ALA A 89 -21.30 10.23 -7.75
C ALA A 89 -20.91 11.64 -7.25
N GLY A 90 -19.65 12.05 -7.46
CA GLY A 90 -19.19 13.42 -7.22
C GLY A 90 -19.87 14.43 -8.14
N LEU A 91 -20.01 14.11 -9.43
CA LEU A 91 -20.75 14.92 -10.40
C LEU A 91 -22.24 15.02 -10.01
N ALA A 92 -22.85 13.89 -9.63
CA ALA A 92 -24.23 13.86 -9.16
C ALA A 92 -24.44 14.77 -7.93
N LYS A 93 -23.52 14.72 -6.95
CA LYS A 93 -23.53 15.61 -5.80
C LYS A 93 -23.41 17.08 -6.20
N PHE A 94 -22.54 17.40 -7.16
CA PHE A 94 -22.40 18.76 -7.69
C PHE A 94 -23.69 19.26 -8.36
N VAL A 95 -24.32 18.43 -9.19
CA VAL A 95 -25.61 18.75 -9.82
C VAL A 95 -26.67 19.03 -8.76
N LEU A 96 -26.79 18.17 -7.74
CA LEU A 96 -27.77 18.34 -6.65
C LEU A 96 -27.52 19.57 -5.79
N MET A 97 -26.25 19.93 -5.54
CA MET A 97 -25.89 21.02 -4.63
C MET A 97 -25.91 22.39 -5.29
N PHE A 98 -25.59 22.49 -6.59
CA PHE A 98 -25.42 23.77 -7.27
C PHE A 98 -26.38 23.96 -8.45
N ILE A 99 -26.45 22.98 -9.36
CA ILE A 99 -27.21 23.12 -10.61
C ILE A 99 -28.72 23.05 -10.35
N TYR A 100 -29.17 22.08 -9.56
CA TYR A 100 -30.59 21.89 -9.28
C TYR A 100 -31.21 23.08 -8.53
N PRO A 101 -30.61 23.63 -7.44
CA PRO A 101 -31.13 24.83 -6.79
C PRO A 101 -31.19 26.03 -7.72
N MET A 102 -30.19 26.21 -8.60
CA MET A 102 -30.22 27.27 -9.61
C MET A 102 -31.35 27.09 -10.62
N ALA A 103 -31.61 25.85 -11.06
CA ALA A 103 -32.74 25.54 -11.94
C ALA A 103 -34.08 25.81 -11.24
N VAL A 104 -34.23 25.47 -9.97
CA VAL A 104 -35.41 25.79 -9.16
C VAL A 104 -35.59 27.31 -9.06
N LEU A 105 -34.54 28.07 -8.76
CA LEU A 105 -34.60 29.54 -8.73
C LEU A 105 -34.99 30.13 -10.09
N ALA A 106 -34.49 29.58 -11.20
CA ALA A 106 -34.89 30.00 -12.54
C ALA A 106 -36.38 29.74 -12.80
N THR A 107 -36.92 28.58 -12.38
CA THR A 107 -38.37 28.31 -12.49
C THR A 107 -39.23 29.24 -11.64
N ILE A 108 -38.76 29.61 -10.44
CA ILE A 108 -39.42 30.60 -9.58
C ILE A 108 -39.40 31.99 -10.23
N ALA A 109 -38.27 32.38 -10.83
CA ALA A 109 -38.17 33.64 -11.56
C ALA A 109 -39.11 33.67 -12.77
N MET A 110 -39.22 32.57 -13.52
CA MET A 110 -40.20 32.44 -14.61
C MET A 110 -41.64 32.54 -14.11
N LEU A 111 -41.95 32.06 -12.90
CA LEU A 111 -43.28 32.20 -12.31
C LEU A 111 -43.61 33.64 -11.89
N ILE A 112 -42.62 34.39 -11.39
CA ILE A 112 -42.82 35.76 -10.89
C ILE A 112 -42.83 36.77 -12.03
N TYR A 113 -41.94 36.61 -13.00
CA TYR A 113 -41.66 37.60 -14.05
C TYR A 113 -42.05 37.15 -15.46
N GLY A 114 -42.38 35.87 -15.66
CA GLY A 114 -42.67 35.32 -16.98
C GLY A 114 -44.14 35.46 -17.37
N GLU A 115 -44.39 35.64 -18.66
CA GLU A 115 -45.73 35.64 -19.27
C GLU A 115 -46.23 34.22 -19.62
N ALA A 116 -45.48 33.18 -19.23
CA ALA A 116 -45.76 31.79 -19.59
C ALA A 116 -46.95 31.21 -18.78
N ASP A 117 -47.69 30.29 -19.42
CA ASP A 117 -48.81 29.60 -18.78
C ASP A 117 -48.35 28.82 -17.52
N PRO A 118 -49.00 29.00 -16.35
CA PRO A 118 -48.61 28.33 -15.11
C PRO A 118 -48.54 26.80 -15.21
N LYS A 119 -49.39 26.17 -16.04
CA LYS A 119 -49.32 24.72 -16.26
C LYS A 119 -48.07 24.32 -17.04
N GLY A 120 -47.68 25.11 -18.05
CA GLY A 120 -46.44 24.91 -18.80
C GLY A 120 -45.20 25.00 -17.91
N ILE A 121 -45.18 25.99 -17.00
CA ILE A 121 -44.10 26.14 -16.01
C ILE A 121 -44.05 24.92 -15.07
N LEU A 122 -45.21 24.42 -14.63
CA LEU A 122 -45.28 23.22 -13.79
C LEU A 122 -44.73 21.98 -14.49
N TYR A 123 -45.07 21.76 -15.77
CA TYR A 123 -44.51 20.65 -16.55
C TYR A 123 -42.99 20.77 -16.71
N PHE A 124 -42.51 21.97 -17.04
CA PHE A 124 -41.07 22.24 -17.16
C PHE A 124 -40.32 21.99 -15.83
N PHE A 125 -40.90 22.40 -14.71
CA PHE A 125 -40.36 22.12 -13.38
C PHE A 125 -40.28 20.62 -13.10
N ILE A 126 -41.36 19.88 -13.36
CA ILE A 126 -41.40 18.42 -13.13
C ILE A 126 -40.35 17.71 -13.99
N GLU A 127 -40.25 18.03 -15.28
CA GLU A 127 -39.22 17.45 -16.15
C GLU A 127 -37.81 17.77 -15.65
N THR A 128 -37.56 19.03 -15.31
CA THR A 128 -36.27 19.48 -14.78
C THR A 128 -35.91 18.75 -13.48
N THR A 129 -36.87 18.56 -12.57
CA THR A 129 -36.67 17.80 -11.32
C THR A 129 -36.38 16.32 -11.58
N ILE A 130 -37.06 15.68 -12.52
CA ILE A 130 -36.80 14.27 -12.85
C ILE A 130 -35.36 14.10 -13.36
N TYR A 131 -34.94 14.91 -14.33
CA TYR A 131 -33.62 14.76 -14.94
C TYR A 131 -32.47 15.27 -14.06
N LEU A 132 -32.65 16.38 -13.35
CA LEU A 132 -31.58 17.01 -12.56
C LEU A 132 -31.56 16.62 -11.08
N ALA A 133 -32.65 16.12 -10.52
CA ALA A 133 -32.68 15.68 -9.12
C ALA A 133 -32.78 14.15 -8.98
N VAL A 134 -33.74 13.50 -9.64
CA VAL A 134 -34.00 12.07 -9.40
C VAL A 134 -32.85 11.18 -9.88
N ILE A 135 -32.36 11.37 -11.11
CA ILE A 135 -31.26 10.56 -11.65
C ILE A 135 -29.96 10.74 -10.82
N PRO A 136 -29.49 11.97 -10.53
CA PRO A 136 -28.33 12.17 -9.67
C PRO A 136 -28.53 11.63 -8.24
N LEU A 137 -29.73 11.75 -7.67
CA LEU A 137 -30.03 11.22 -6.34
C LEU A 137 -29.92 9.70 -6.30
N LEU A 138 -30.42 8.99 -7.32
CA LEU A 138 -30.28 7.53 -7.43
C LEU A 138 -28.81 7.12 -7.51
N LEU A 139 -28.00 7.80 -8.31
CA LEU A 139 -26.56 7.53 -8.43
C LEU A 139 -25.80 7.77 -7.11
N TYR A 140 -26.17 8.83 -6.37
CA TYR A 140 -25.54 9.19 -5.10
C TYR A 140 -26.09 8.42 -3.89
N SER A 141 -27.26 7.79 -4.03
CA SER A 141 -27.95 7.08 -2.93
C SER A 141 -27.13 5.98 -2.24
N PRO A 142 -26.29 5.18 -2.92
CA PRO A 142 -25.46 4.18 -2.23
C PRO A 142 -24.42 4.81 -1.29
N ILE A 143 -23.84 5.95 -1.66
CA ILE A 143 -22.89 6.69 -0.81
C ILE A 143 -23.61 7.28 0.40
N LEU A 144 -24.80 7.86 0.20
CA LEU A 144 -25.64 8.33 1.32
C LEU A 144 -25.97 7.20 2.30
N TRP A 145 -26.34 6.04 1.77
CA TRP A 145 -26.67 4.87 2.57
C TRP A 145 -25.46 4.35 3.36
N ILE A 146 -24.28 4.28 2.74
CA ILE A 146 -23.02 3.91 3.41
C ILE A 146 -22.68 4.91 4.52
N ASN A 147 -22.74 6.21 4.23
CA ASN A 147 -22.44 7.27 5.20
C ASN A 147 -23.44 7.28 6.37
N TRP A 148 -24.72 6.98 6.10
CA TRP A 148 -25.76 6.91 7.12
C TRP A 148 -25.59 5.70 8.03
N ARG A 149 -25.22 4.53 7.48
CA ARG A 149 -25.05 3.30 8.25
C ARG A 149 -23.78 3.32 9.10
N ASN A 150 -22.66 3.82 8.58
CA ASN A 150 -21.38 3.88 9.29
C ASN A 150 -20.56 5.08 8.79
N PRO A 151 -20.54 6.21 9.52
CA PRO A 151 -19.72 7.36 9.14
C PRO A 151 -18.21 7.07 9.23
N LYS A 152 -17.82 6.10 10.07
CA LYS A 152 -16.48 5.52 10.13
C LYS A 152 -16.49 4.22 9.34
N VAL A 153 -16.38 4.29 8.03
CA VAL A 153 -16.39 3.08 7.19
C VAL A 153 -15.14 2.26 7.53
N ASP A 154 -15.33 1.11 8.18
CA ASP A 154 -14.24 0.16 8.41
C ASP A 154 -13.74 -0.34 7.05
N LYS A 155 -12.52 0.08 6.70
CA LYS A 155 -11.91 -0.11 5.38
C LYS A 155 -11.71 -1.58 5.03
N THR A 156 -11.73 -2.46 6.04
CA THR A 156 -11.71 -3.91 5.86
C THR A 156 -12.99 -4.46 5.20
N ASN A 157 -14.12 -3.76 5.37
CA ASN A 157 -15.43 -4.14 4.84
C ASN A 157 -15.79 -3.45 3.51
N LEU A 158 -14.93 -2.56 2.99
CA LEU A 158 -15.05 -1.94 1.66
C LEU A 158 -14.72 -2.90 0.50
N SER A 159 -15.04 -4.20 0.65
CA SER A 159 -14.76 -5.24 -0.35
C SER A 159 -15.30 -4.94 -1.76
N LEU A 160 -16.35 -4.12 -1.86
CA LEU A 160 -16.93 -3.65 -3.13
C LEU A 160 -15.99 -2.70 -3.89
N PHE A 161 -15.23 -1.87 -3.17
CA PHE A 161 -14.42 -0.82 -3.77
C PHE A 161 -12.92 -1.08 -3.62
N ALA A 162 -12.49 -1.90 -2.66
CA ALA A 162 -11.10 -2.19 -2.35
C ALA A 162 -10.80 -3.70 -2.48
N ARG A 163 -9.63 -4.02 -3.04
CA ARG A 163 -9.10 -5.38 -3.19
C ARG A 163 -7.73 -5.48 -2.54
N LYS A 164 -7.49 -6.60 -1.84
CA LYS A 164 -6.18 -6.96 -1.30
C LYS A 164 -5.27 -7.36 -2.46
N LYS A 165 -4.02 -6.85 -2.48
CA LYS A 165 -3.02 -7.29 -3.47
C LYS A 165 -2.22 -8.48 -2.97
N HIS A 166 -1.55 -8.28 -1.85
CA HIS A 166 -0.72 -9.29 -1.19
C HIS A 166 -0.70 -9.01 0.31
N CYS A 167 -0.28 -9.99 1.09
CA CYS A 167 -0.05 -9.87 2.53
C CYS A 167 1.30 -10.52 2.86
N LEU A 168 2.17 -9.75 3.49
CA LEU A 168 3.39 -10.23 4.15
C LEU A 168 3.07 -10.25 5.64
N ASN A 169 2.95 -11.43 6.23
CA ASN A 169 2.56 -11.57 7.62
C ASN A 169 3.77 -11.97 8.48
N ARG A 170 4.19 -11.05 9.36
CA ARG A 170 5.33 -11.22 10.26
C ARG A 170 5.06 -12.28 11.33
N GLU A 171 3.85 -12.33 11.88
CA GLU A 171 3.50 -13.30 12.94
C GLU A 171 3.56 -14.75 12.47
N THR A 172 3.13 -15.00 11.23
CA THR A 172 3.05 -16.33 10.62
C THR A 172 4.28 -16.66 9.78
N GLY A 173 5.02 -15.66 9.30
CA GLY A 173 6.10 -15.82 8.31
C GLY A 173 5.63 -16.09 6.89
N MET A 174 4.34 -15.91 6.60
CA MET A 174 3.74 -16.29 5.31
C MET A 174 3.60 -15.10 4.36
N VAL A 175 3.84 -15.36 3.08
CA VAL A 175 3.59 -14.44 1.97
C VAL A 175 2.40 -14.94 1.18
N THR A 176 1.34 -14.13 1.14
CA THR A 176 0.08 -14.47 0.47
C THR A 176 -0.19 -13.53 -0.69
N LEU A 177 -0.48 -14.08 -1.88
CA LEU A 177 -0.97 -13.31 -3.02
C LEU A 177 -2.49 -13.47 -3.13
N TYR A 178 -3.19 -12.36 -3.34
CA TYR A 178 -4.64 -12.35 -3.53
C TYR A 178 -5.00 -12.05 -4.99
N GLY A 179 -6.03 -12.74 -5.48
CA GLY A 179 -6.63 -12.53 -6.79
C GLY A 179 -7.93 -11.74 -6.72
N GLU A 180 -8.72 -11.87 -7.79
CA GLU A 180 -10.05 -11.27 -7.85
C GLU A 180 -10.94 -11.76 -6.68
N HIS A 181 -11.81 -10.87 -6.20
CA HIS A 181 -12.70 -11.14 -5.06
C HIS A 181 -11.94 -11.55 -3.77
N ASN A 182 -10.69 -11.09 -3.60
CA ASN A 182 -9.85 -11.42 -2.45
C ASN A 182 -9.61 -12.93 -2.27
N ARG A 183 -9.70 -13.74 -3.34
CA ARG A 183 -9.36 -15.17 -3.27
C ARG A 183 -7.85 -15.32 -3.06
N LYS A 184 -7.43 -16.20 -2.13
CA LYS A 184 -6.01 -16.53 -1.96
C LYS A 184 -5.54 -17.34 -3.16
N ILE A 185 -4.56 -16.84 -3.91
CA ILE A 185 -3.94 -17.56 -5.03
C ILE A 185 -2.92 -18.56 -4.47
N PHE A 186 -2.03 -18.09 -3.60
CA PHE A 186 -1.07 -18.91 -2.88
C PHE A 186 -0.72 -18.28 -1.53
N SER A 187 -0.19 -19.10 -0.62
CA SER A 187 0.35 -18.68 0.66
C SER A 187 1.51 -19.62 1.01
N HIS A 188 2.72 -19.11 1.08
CA HIS A 188 3.94 -19.88 1.31
C HIS A 188 4.90 -19.16 2.28
N PRO A 189 5.84 -19.87 2.93
CA PRO A 189 6.82 -19.26 3.84
C PRO A 189 7.71 -18.23 3.13
N PHE A 190 8.05 -17.14 3.81
CA PHE A 190 8.86 -16.03 3.26
C PHE A 190 10.22 -16.46 2.71
N ILE A 191 10.90 -17.39 3.39
CA ILE A 191 12.23 -17.90 3.00
C ILE A 191 12.23 -18.65 1.65
N GLU A 192 11.06 -19.11 1.20
CA GLU A 192 10.89 -19.81 -0.09
C GLU A 192 10.76 -18.85 -1.28
N PHE A 193 10.74 -17.54 -1.05
CA PHE A 193 10.65 -16.55 -2.11
C PHE A 193 12.02 -15.99 -2.49
N ASP A 194 12.26 -15.89 -3.80
CA ASP A 194 13.36 -15.13 -4.37
C ASP A 194 12.90 -13.70 -4.65
N CYS A 195 13.69 -12.73 -4.19
CA CYS A 195 13.45 -11.32 -4.49
C CYS A 195 14.15 -10.98 -5.81
N ILE A 196 13.38 -10.66 -6.84
CA ILE A 196 13.87 -10.45 -8.21
C ILE A 196 13.59 -9.02 -8.64
N LEU A 197 14.64 -8.33 -9.09
CA LEU A 197 14.55 -7.04 -9.74
C LEU A 197 14.55 -7.23 -11.26
N ALA A 198 13.37 -7.05 -11.86
CA ALA A 198 13.20 -7.06 -13.31
C ALA A 198 13.28 -5.64 -13.88
N SER A 199 14.04 -5.48 -14.97
CA SER A 199 14.06 -4.25 -15.76
C SER A 199 12.90 -4.24 -16.75
N ASN A 200 12.09 -3.19 -16.69
CA ASN A 200 10.99 -2.93 -17.61
C ASN A 200 11.27 -1.61 -18.35
N PRO A 201 11.80 -1.65 -19.57
CA PRO A 201 11.92 -0.46 -20.38
C PRO A 201 10.52 0.08 -20.69
N ASN A 202 10.28 1.35 -20.38
CA ASN A 202 9.04 2.01 -20.71
C ASN A 202 8.99 2.32 -22.23
N HIS A 203 7.82 2.64 -22.77
CA HIS A 203 7.65 2.97 -24.19
C HIS A 203 8.53 4.15 -24.67
N GLN A 204 8.96 5.00 -23.74
CA GLN A 204 9.86 6.13 -23.98
C GLN A 204 11.36 5.78 -23.84
N GLY A 205 11.71 4.51 -23.65
CA GLY A 205 13.09 4.06 -23.46
C GLY A 205 13.66 4.29 -22.05
N LEU A 206 12.91 4.92 -21.14
CA LEU A 206 13.32 5.03 -19.73
C LEU A 206 13.25 3.66 -19.05
N LEU A 207 14.32 3.31 -18.35
CA LEU A 207 14.39 2.07 -17.59
C LEU A 207 13.57 2.21 -16.30
N SER A 208 12.46 1.47 -16.21
CA SER A 208 11.75 1.30 -14.94
C SER A 208 12.12 -0.05 -14.33
N TYR A 209 12.10 -0.15 -13.00
CA TYR A 209 12.37 -1.40 -12.33
C TYR A 209 11.11 -1.92 -11.63
N ARG A 210 10.99 -3.25 -11.57
CA ARG A 210 9.94 -3.94 -10.84
C ARG A 210 10.58 -4.94 -9.88
N LEU A 211 10.41 -4.71 -8.59
CA LEU A 211 10.86 -5.62 -7.54
C LEU A 211 9.74 -6.58 -7.17
N MET A 212 9.97 -7.88 -7.33
CA MET A 212 8.98 -8.93 -7.12
C MET A 212 9.50 -10.03 -6.22
N LEU A 213 8.62 -10.60 -5.38
CA LEU A 213 8.85 -11.88 -4.73
C LEU A 213 8.26 -12.98 -5.59
N VAL A 214 9.10 -13.92 -6.02
CA VAL A 214 8.71 -15.07 -6.83
C VAL A 214 8.97 -16.34 -6.03
N HIS A 215 8.00 -17.24 -5.98
CA HIS A 215 8.17 -18.48 -5.24
C HIS A 215 9.20 -19.37 -5.92
N ARG A 216 10.18 -19.87 -5.17
CA ARG A 216 11.31 -20.64 -5.72
C ARG A 216 10.86 -21.97 -6.32
N TYR A 217 9.96 -22.68 -5.64
CA TYR A 217 9.60 -24.08 -5.95
C TYR A 217 8.30 -24.27 -6.75
N SER A 218 7.54 -23.19 -7.01
CA SER A 218 6.25 -23.28 -7.70
C SER A 218 6.28 -22.43 -8.98
N ASP A 219 5.72 -22.95 -10.07
CA ASP A 219 5.58 -22.26 -11.35
C ASP A 219 4.36 -21.34 -11.36
N TYR A 220 4.38 -20.31 -10.51
CA TYR A 220 3.36 -19.27 -10.55
C TYR A 220 3.69 -18.23 -11.62
N ALA A 221 2.75 -17.97 -12.52
CA ALA A 221 2.88 -16.92 -13.54
C ALA A 221 2.94 -15.49 -12.96
N GLN A 222 2.62 -15.30 -11.68
CA GLN A 222 2.56 -14.00 -11.02
C GLN A 222 3.35 -14.01 -9.71
N GLY A 223 4.30 -13.07 -9.60
CA GLY A 223 4.99 -12.75 -8.35
C GLY A 223 4.32 -11.61 -7.58
N VAL A 224 4.67 -11.48 -6.29
CA VAL A 224 4.22 -10.39 -5.43
C VAL A 224 5.05 -9.15 -5.72
N ASN A 225 4.43 -8.10 -6.28
CA ASN A 225 5.12 -6.84 -6.54
C ASN A 225 5.21 -6.01 -5.24
N ILE A 226 6.44 -5.84 -4.74
CA ILE A 226 6.76 -5.02 -3.57
C ILE A 226 7.41 -3.67 -3.94
N GLY A 227 7.87 -3.53 -5.18
CA GLY A 227 8.59 -2.33 -5.66
C GLY A 227 7.74 -1.07 -5.78
N SER A 228 6.41 -1.16 -5.66
CA SER A 228 5.52 0.01 -5.73
C SER A 228 5.78 1.06 -4.65
N LEU A 229 6.50 0.71 -3.58
CA LEU A 229 6.81 1.60 -2.47
C LEU A 229 7.90 2.61 -2.81
N VAL A 230 8.94 2.22 -3.55
CA VAL A 230 10.16 3.01 -3.80
C VAL A 230 9.93 4.15 -4.81
N GLY A 231 8.78 4.18 -5.48
CA GLY A 231 8.45 5.19 -6.48
C GLY A 231 9.07 4.92 -7.85
N VAL A 232 8.58 5.65 -8.86
CA VAL A 232 9.04 5.50 -10.25
C VAL A 232 10.42 6.15 -10.39
N ASN A 233 11.36 5.47 -11.05
CA ASN A 233 12.73 5.94 -11.36
C ASN A 233 13.68 6.10 -10.15
N ALA A 234 13.45 5.41 -9.04
CA ALA A 234 14.41 5.44 -7.94
C ALA A 234 15.75 4.76 -8.32
N PRO A 235 16.87 5.14 -7.66
CA PRO A 235 18.16 4.47 -7.83
C PRO A 235 18.10 2.98 -7.45
N LEU A 236 18.94 2.15 -8.08
CA LEU A 236 19.04 0.71 -7.78
C LEU A 236 19.26 0.41 -6.29
N ALA A 237 20.07 1.24 -5.62
CA ALA A 237 20.34 1.13 -4.19
C ALA A 237 19.06 1.22 -3.33
N GLU A 238 18.07 2.00 -3.73
CA GLU A 238 16.81 2.12 -2.99
C GLU A 238 15.99 0.82 -3.05
N TYR A 239 16.02 0.08 -4.17
CA TYR A 239 15.36 -1.22 -4.25
C TYR A 239 16.02 -2.27 -3.35
N ARG A 240 17.35 -2.24 -3.23
CA ARG A 240 18.08 -3.11 -2.29
C ARG A 240 17.79 -2.75 -0.84
N ARG A 241 17.74 -1.45 -0.51
CA ARG A 241 17.35 -0.97 0.83
C ARG A 241 15.90 -1.33 1.16
N LEU A 242 15.00 -1.30 0.17
CA LEU A 242 13.64 -1.76 0.36
C LEU A 242 13.64 -3.25 0.69
N TRP A 243 14.42 -4.07 -0.03
CA TRP A 243 14.55 -5.48 0.30
C TRP A 243 15.11 -5.71 1.70
N ASN A 244 16.13 -4.93 2.12
CA ASN A 244 16.63 -4.94 3.50
C ASN A 244 15.52 -4.66 4.52
N MET A 245 14.70 -3.60 4.28
CA MET A 245 13.57 -3.27 5.15
C MET A 245 12.50 -4.37 5.19
N ILE A 246 12.17 -4.99 4.06
CA ILE A 246 11.18 -6.07 4.01
C ILE A 246 11.69 -7.31 4.74
N GLN A 247 12.97 -7.66 4.59
CA GLN A 247 13.59 -8.73 5.37
C GLN A 247 13.53 -8.42 6.87
N GLN A 248 13.89 -7.19 7.28
CA GLN A 248 13.84 -6.77 8.68
C GLN A 248 12.41 -6.80 9.23
N TYR A 249 11.44 -6.39 8.42
CA TYR A 249 10.02 -6.46 8.76
C TYR A 249 9.52 -7.90 8.94
N MET A 250 10.00 -8.85 8.14
CA MET A 250 9.59 -10.26 8.25
C MET A 250 10.36 -11.05 9.31
N ASP A 251 11.56 -10.60 9.68
CA ASP A 251 12.45 -11.28 10.62
C ASP A 251 12.08 -10.97 12.08
N VAL A 252 11.59 -11.98 12.78
CA VAL A 252 11.17 -11.86 14.19
C VAL A 252 12.33 -11.75 15.17
N SER A 253 13.56 -12.03 14.74
CA SER A 253 14.77 -11.87 15.55
C SER A 253 15.27 -10.42 15.61
N LYS A 254 14.74 -9.55 14.74
CA LYS A 254 15.11 -8.14 14.63
C LYS A 254 13.92 -7.25 14.97
N PRO A 255 14.16 -6.04 15.51
CA PRO A 255 13.09 -5.07 15.70
C PRO A 255 12.53 -4.65 14.34
N LEU A 256 11.26 -4.22 14.33
CA LEU A 256 10.60 -3.63 13.18
C LEU A 256 11.46 -2.49 12.59
N PRO A 257 11.47 -2.32 11.26
CA PRO A 257 12.16 -1.20 10.62
C PRO A 257 11.77 0.13 11.25
N ASP A 258 12.76 0.99 11.47
CA ASP A 258 12.52 2.29 12.08
C ASP A 258 11.96 3.28 11.06
N ILE A 259 10.64 3.22 10.86
CA ILE A 259 9.91 4.06 9.91
C ILE A 259 8.65 4.67 10.54
N PRO A 260 8.22 5.87 10.10
CA PRO A 260 7.03 6.56 10.63
C PRO A 260 5.75 5.73 10.62
N MET A 261 5.56 4.90 9.57
CA MET A 261 4.36 4.06 9.40
C MET A 261 4.23 3.00 10.49
N LEU A 262 5.35 2.52 11.02
CA LEU A 262 5.38 1.46 12.05
C LEU A 262 5.44 2.01 13.46
N GLU A 263 5.66 3.33 13.64
CA GLU A 263 5.93 3.94 14.95
C GLU A 263 4.86 3.60 16.00
N GLN A 264 3.57 3.73 15.65
CA GLN A 264 2.46 3.41 16.55
C GLN A 264 2.34 1.92 16.92
N PHE A 265 3.00 1.04 16.16
CA PHE A 265 2.91 -0.40 16.35
C PHE A 265 4.16 -0.98 17.03
N ARG A 266 5.20 -0.17 17.28
CA ARG A 266 6.47 -0.64 17.84
C ARG A 266 6.31 -1.25 19.24
N GLU A 267 5.50 -0.63 20.08
CA GLU A 267 5.21 -1.14 21.44
C GLU A 267 4.41 -2.44 21.44
N LEU A 268 3.70 -2.75 20.34
CA LEU A 268 2.87 -3.96 20.22
C LEU A 268 3.67 -5.19 19.78
N ASP A 269 4.78 -4.99 19.07
CA ASP A 269 5.68 -6.07 18.65
C ASP A 269 6.66 -6.41 19.79
N PRO A 270 6.67 -7.65 20.31
CA PRO A 270 7.45 -8.00 21.50
C PRO A 270 8.96 -7.84 21.30
N THR A 271 9.50 -8.23 20.12
CA THR A 271 10.93 -8.05 19.81
C THR A 271 11.29 -6.57 19.75
N THR A 272 10.45 -5.76 19.11
CA THR A 272 10.67 -4.32 18.98
C THR A 272 10.56 -3.60 20.31
N ALA A 273 9.54 -3.91 21.13
CA ALA A 273 9.35 -3.31 22.44
C ALA A 273 10.55 -3.57 23.37
N ALA A 274 11.07 -4.80 23.38
CA ALA A 274 12.26 -5.15 24.16
C ALA A 274 13.51 -4.38 23.67
N TYR A 275 13.69 -4.29 22.35
CA TYR A 275 14.79 -3.54 21.75
C TYR A 275 14.71 -2.04 22.08
N ASP A 276 13.53 -1.43 21.93
CA ASP A 276 13.31 -0.01 22.18
C ASP A 276 13.47 0.34 23.66
N GLN A 277 13.06 -0.55 24.58
CA GLN A 277 13.28 -0.40 26.02
C GLN A 277 14.78 -0.43 26.37
N GLN A 278 15.55 -1.33 25.74
CA GLN A 278 16.99 -1.43 25.96
C GLN A 278 17.75 -0.19 25.45
N HIS A 279 17.30 0.40 24.34
CA HIS A 279 17.96 1.54 23.68
C HIS A 279 17.37 2.90 24.06
N GLN A 280 16.35 2.93 24.93
CA GLN A 280 15.66 4.16 25.39
C GLN A 280 15.18 5.02 24.22
N ARG A 281 14.62 4.39 23.18
CA ARG A 281 14.13 5.05 21.98
C ARG A 281 12.90 5.90 22.29
N ASN A 282 12.83 7.13 21.76
CA ASN A 282 11.64 7.96 21.85
C ASN A 282 10.47 7.31 21.05
N PRO A 283 9.32 7.01 21.68
CA PRO A 283 8.18 6.37 21.03
C PRO A 283 7.50 7.24 19.97
N ASN A 284 7.67 8.57 20.03
CA ASN A 284 7.07 9.52 19.09
C ASN A 284 8.11 10.26 18.25
N TYR A 285 9.27 9.64 18.02
CA TYR A 285 10.39 10.24 17.29
C TYR A 285 9.94 10.83 15.93
N TRP A 286 9.29 10.05 15.07
CA TRP A 286 8.88 10.51 13.74
C TRP A 286 7.66 11.42 13.78
N ARG A 287 6.67 11.09 14.62
CA ARG A 287 5.41 11.84 14.76
C ARG A 287 5.58 13.21 15.40
N SER A 288 6.63 13.41 16.20
CA SER A 288 6.92 14.69 16.85
C SER A 288 7.54 15.73 15.91
N MET A 289 8.10 15.30 14.77
CA MET A 289 8.73 16.19 13.80
C MET A 289 7.71 16.99 12.99
N SER A 290 8.06 18.22 12.63
CA SER A 290 7.36 18.94 11.57
C SER A 290 7.59 18.28 10.20
N ASP A 291 6.70 18.54 9.24
CA ASP A 291 6.84 18.03 7.87
C ASP A 291 8.15 18.48 7.20
N GLU A 292 8.66 19.67 7.56
CA GLU A 292 9.93 20.19 7.05
C GLU A 292 11.14 19.50 7.69
N GLU A 293 11.11 19.31 9.01
CA GLU A 293 12.15 18.56 9.72
C GLU A 293 12.23 17.13 9.22
N PHE A 294 11.07 16.48 9.02
CA PHE A 294 10.99 15.13 8.48
C PHE A 294 11.66 15.00 7.10
N ASP A 295 11.33 15.91 6.16
CA ASP A 295 11.94 15.94 4.83
C ASP A 295 13.47 16.17 4.93
N LYS A 296 13.93 17.05 5.85
CA LYS A 296 15.37 17.28 6.10
C LYS A 296 16.04 16.03 6.66
N THR A 297 15.47 15.39 7.68
CA THR A 297 15.98 14.16 8.29
C THR A 297 16.11 13.03 7.27
N LEU A 298 15.09 12.79 6.43
CA LEU A 298 15.18 11.78 5.37
C LEU A 298 16.26 12.12 4.32
N THR A 299 16.40 13.39 3.99
CA THR A 299 17.43 13.86 3.04
C THR A 299 18.83 13.66 3.61
N GLU A 300 19.04 14.00 4.88
CA GLU A 300 20.31 13.78 5.59
C GLU A 300 20.62 12.29 5.74
N MET A 301 19.64 11.46 6.08
CA MET A 301 19.82 10.00 6.12
C MET A 301 20.21 9.47 4.75
N ALA A 302 19.55 9.90 3.67
CA ALA A 302 19.88 9.49 2.31
C ALA A 302 21.29 9.94 1.91
N ARG A 303 21.69 11.16 2.31
CA ARG A 303 23.02 11.73 2.09
C ARG A 303 24.08 10.93 2.83
N ASN A 304 23.89 10.70 4.13
CA ASN A 304 24.82 9.95 4.98
C ASN A 304 25.03 8.53 4.45
N GLN A 305 23.95 7.84 4.07
CA GLN A 305 24.04 6.49 3.49
C GLN A 305 24.84 6.46 2.17
N ARG A 306 24.84 7.55 1.39
CA ARG A 306 25.63 7.67 0.15
C ARG A 306 27.08 8.05 0.45
N GLU A 307 27.31 9.08 1.26
CA GLU A 307 28.65 9.60 1.57
C GLU A 307 29.49 8.58 2.34
N GLN A 308 28.88 7.86 3.27
CA GLN A 308 29.56 6.81 4.04
C GLN A 308 29.65 5.48 3.28
N ASN A 309 29.15 5.41 2.04
CA ASN A 309 29.09 4.19 1.22
C ASN A 309 28.52 2.98 1.98
N ILE A 310 27.49 3.20 2.79
CA ILE A 310 26.88 2.13 3.59
C ILE A 310 26.25 1.13 2.62
N PRO A 311 26.57 -0.17 2.74
CA PRO A 311 26.03 -1.17 1.84
C PRO A 311 24.50 -1.20 1.95
N PRO A 312 23.75 -1.24 0.83
CA PRO A 312 22.29 -1.25 0.84
C PRO A 312 21.63 -2.41 1.60
N THR A 313 22.37 -3.51 1.77
CA THR A 313 22.00 -4.73 2.47
C THR A 313 23.22 -5.18 3.28
N GLY A 314 23.02 -5.84 4.42
CA GLY A 314 24.14 -6.43 5.16
C GLY A 314 24.69 -7.72 4.52
N PRO A 315 25.54 -8.48 5.24
CA PRO A 315 26.20 -9.66 4.70
C PRO A 315 25.19 -10.73 4.30
N GLU A 316 25.47 -11.41 3.18
CA GLU A 316 24.62 -12.44 2.61
C GLU A 316 24.49 -13.65 3.53
N ILE A 317 23.27 -14.16 3.65
CA ILE A 317 22.95 -15.40 4.34
C ILE A 317 22.78 -16.48 3.29
N ASP A 318 23.62 -17.51 3.37
CA ASP A 318 23.42 -18.72 2.57
C ASP A 318 22.28 -19.54 3.18
N ILE A 319 21.10 -19.41 2.57
CA ILE A 319 19.90 -20.14 2.98
C ILE A 319 19.92 -21.62 2.58
N PHE A 320 20.88 -22.06 1.77
CA PHE A 320 21.01 -23.43 1.28
C PHE A 320 22.10 -24.21 2.03
N ALA A 321 23.10 -23.52 2.58
CA ALA A 321 24.10 -24.13 3.44
C ALA A 321 23.45 -24.75 4.69
N LYS A 322 23.92 -25.93 5.09
CA LYS A 322 23.58 -26.49 6.40
C LYS A 322 24.17 -25.56 7.47
N ALA A 323 23.32 -25.13 8.40
CA ALA A 323 23.69 -24.32 9.55
C ALA A 323 24.83 -24.92 10.36
#